data_AF-A0A7X1NFN2-F1
#
_entry.id   AF-A0A7X1NFN2-F1
#
_cell.length_a   1.000
_cell.length_b   1.000
_cell.length_c   1.000
_cell.angle_alpha   90.00
_cell.angle_beta   90.00
_cell.angle_gamma   90.00
#
_symmetry.space_group_name_H-M   'P 1'
#
loop_
_entity.id
_entity.type
_entity.pdbx_description
1 polymer ?
#
loop_
_entity_poly.entity_id
_entity_poly.type
_entity_poly.pdbx_seq_one_letter_code
_entity_poly.pdbx_strand_id
1 'polypeptide(L)'
;MGECLWIANRRFSSKHDAGNPSVDVDKIVETDAIWGKRTLAETLKRPVDFIVASHVIEHVPDLITWLRELSHALRPGGQVRLAIPDKRFTFDLLRRETEL
;
A
#
# COMPACT_ATOMS: atom_id res chain seq x y z
N MET A 1 -2.93 19.62 9.01
CA MET A 1 -3.28 18.36 9.71
C MET A 1 -3.49 17.34 8.60
N GLY A 2 -2.43 16.64 8.22
CA GLY A 2 -2.42 15.77 7.05
C GLY A 2 -2.88 14.37 7.43
N GLU A 3 -3.95 13.90 6.81
CA GLU A 3 -4.47 12.55 7.01
C GLU A 3 -3.49 11.54 6.39
N CYS A 4 -2.88 10.70 7.24
CA CYS A 4 -2.02 9.62 6.80
C CYS A 4 -2.88 8.40 6.51
N LEU A 5 -3.04 8.07 5.23
CA LEU A 5 -3.80 6.91 4.79
C LEU A 5 -2.99 5.63 5.04
N TRP A 6 -3.44 4.80 5.98
CA TRP A 6 -3.02 3.41 6.10
C TRP A 6 -4.03 2.53 5.36
N ILE A 7 -3.59 1.87 4.28
CA ILE A 7 -4.45 0.95 3.51
C ILE A 7 -4.28 -0.47 4.09
N ALA A 8 -5.08 -0.85 5.11
CA ALA A 8 -5.20 -2.24 5.59
C ALA A 8 -6.38 -2.45 6.58
N ASN A 9 -7.41 -3.22 6.22
CA ASN A 9 -8.64 -3.32 7.02
C ASN A 9 -8.56 -4.18 8.31
N ARG A 10 -8.96 -3.61 9.47
CA ARG A 10 -9.29 -4.35 10.70
C ARG A 10 -10.28 -5.48 10.51
N ARG A 11 -11.44 -5.26 9.86
CA ARG A 11 -12.50 -6.28 9.63
C ARG A 11 -12.12 -7.37 8.62
N PHE A 12 -11.14 -7.12 7.76
CA PHE A 12 -10.61 -8.13 6.83
C PHE A 12 -9.56 -8.96 7.53
N SER A 13 -8.57 -8.31 8.16
CA SER A 13 -7.50 -8.99 8.89
C SER A 13 -8.06 -9.78 10.07
N SER A 14 -8.93 -9.20 10.91
CA SER A 14 -9.59 -9.93 12.01
C SER A 14 -10.43 -11.13 11.57
N LYS A 15 -11.02 -11.12 10.37
CA LYS A 15 -11.73 -12.29 9.81
C LYS A 15 -10.78 -13.32 9.19
N HIS A 16 -9.65 -12.89 8.62
CA HIS A 16 -8.63 -13.77 8.05
C HIS A 16 -7.82 -14.46 9.15
N ASP A 17 -7.53 -13.73 10.22
CA ASP A 17 -6.76 -14.16 11.38
C ASP A 17 -7.65 -14.69 12.52
N ALA A 18 -8.97 -14.76 12.32
CA ALA A 18 -9.90 -15.31 13.30
C ALA A 18 -9.54 -16.78 13.61
N GLY A 19 -8.98 -17.02 14.80
CA GLY A 19 -8.53 -18.35 15.24
C GLY A 19 -7.03 -18.60 15.09
N ASN A 20 -6.25 -17.63 14.59
CA ASN A 20 -4.80 -17.69 14.65
C ASN A 20 -4.31 -17.28 16.05
N PRO A 21 -3.75 -18.21 16.87
CA PRO A 21 -3.32 -17.89 18.23
C PRO A 21 -2.16 -16.89 18.29
N SER A 22 -1.48 -16.65 17.17
CA SER A 22 -0.36 -15.70 17.06
C SER A 22 -0.80 -14.25 16.79
N VAL A 23 -2.09 -14.00 16.53
CA VAL A 23 -2.60 -12.67 16.17
C VAL A 23 -3.60 -12.19 17.23
N ASP A 24 -3.26 -11.09 17.88
CA ASP A 24 -4.15 -10.36 18.78
C ASP A 24 -4.99 -9.38 17.94
N VAL A 25 -6.22 -9.80 17.62
CA VAL A 25 -7.14 -9.04 16.75
C VAL A 25 -7.53 -7.68 17.33
N ASP A 26 -7.45 -7.50 18.65
CA ASP A 26 -7.79 -6.24 19.31
C ASP A 26 -6.71 -5.16 19.09
N LYS A 27 -5.49 -5.57 18.72
CA LYS A 27 -4.38 -4.65 18.40
C LYS A 27 -4.36 -4.16 16.96
N ILE A 28 -5.14 -4.77 16.06
CA ILE A 28 -5.22 -4.33 14.67
C ILE A 28 -5.88 -2.95 14.64
N VAL A 29 -5.36 -1.95 13.94
CA VAL A 29 -5.95 -0.59 13.91
C VAL A 29 -7.12 -0.48 12.93
N GLU A 30 -8.07 0.42 13.18
CA GLU A 30 -9.10 0.75 12.18
C GLU A 30 -8.52 1.53 11.01
N THR A 31 -9.12 1.37 9.83
CA THR A 31 -8.67 2.05 8.61
C THR A 31 -9.83 2.63 7.82
N ASP A 32 -9.57 3.77 7.19
CA ASP A 32 -10.58 4.55 6.47
C ASP A 32 -10.98 3.95 5.12
N ALA A 33 -10.09 3.19 4.48
CA ALA A 33 -10.30 2.60 3.17
C ALA A 33 -9.68 1.21 3.06
N ILE A 34 -10.25 0.39 2.18
CA ILE A 34 -9.87 -0.99 1.95
C ILE A 34 -9.78 -1.18 0.45
N TRP A 35 -8.56 -1.34 -0.04
CA TRP A 35 -8.34 -1.56 -1.46
C TRP A 35 -8.57 -3.05 -1.78
N GLY A 36 -9.49 -3.30 -2.71
CA GLY A 36 -9.88 -4.65 -3.14
C GLY A 36 -10.17 -4.67 -4.63
N LYS A 37 -11.40 -5.04 -5.03
CA LYS A 37 -11.79 -5.13 -6.45
C LYS A 37 -11.99 -3.79 -7.17
N ARG A 38 -11.99 -2.68 -6.43
CA ARG A 38 -12.17 -1.31 -6.95
C ARG A 38 -10.82 -0.65 -7.17
N THR A 39 -10.77 0.41 -7.98
CA THR A 39 -9.59 1.27 -8.09
C THR A 39 -9.27 1.93 -6.74
N LEU A 40 -8.04 2.37 -6.53
CA LEU A 40 -7.64 3.05 -5.29
C LEU A 40 -8.50 4.30 -5.08
N ALA A 41 -8.65 5.12 -6.12
CA ALA A 41 -9.42 6.35 -6.06
C ALA A 41 -10.88 6.11 -5.64
N GLU A 42 -11.53 5.05 -6.13
CA GLU A 42 -12.91 4.69 -5.75
C GLU A 42 -13.04 4.19 -4.31
N THR A 43 -11.95 3.71 -3.70
CA THR A 43 -11.94 3.26 -2.30
C THR A 43 -11.83 4.44 -1.33
N LEU A 44 -11.33 5.58 -1.82
CA LEU A 44 -11.15 6.79 -1.06
C LEU A 44 -12.41 7.66 -1.14
N LYS A 45 -12.74 8.33 -0.03
CA LYS A 45 -13.84 9.30 0.01
C LYS A 45 -13.50 10.59 -0.76
N ARG A 46 -12.21 10.89 -0.87
CA ARG A 46 -11.64 12.07 -1.55
C ARG A 46 -10.16 11.84 -1.88
N PRO A 47 -9.58 12.56 -2.85
CA PRO A 47 -8.16 12.51 -3.12
C PRO A 47 -7.34 12.99 -1.90
N VAL A 48 -6.15 12.41 -1.73
CA VAL A 48 -5.25 12.67 -0.59
C VAL A 48 -4.09 13.59 -0.99
N ASP A 49 -3.47 14.24 0.01
CA ASP A 49 -2.33 15.12 -0.21
C ASP A 49 -1.01 14.35 -0.31
N PHE A 50 -0.93 13.18 0.32
CA PHE A 50 0.23 12.32 0.27
C PHE A 50 -0.12 10.83 0.36
N ILE A 51 0.71 10.00 -0.26
CA ILE A 51 0.69 8.55 -0.16
C ILE A 51 2.05 8.10 0.34
N VAL A 52 2.09 7.29 1.39
CA VAL A 52 3.32 6.64 1.88
C VAL A 52 3.19 5.14 1.64
N ALA A 53 4.18 4.56 0.96
CA ALA A 53 4.28 3.11 0.81
C ALA A 53 5.67 2.64 1.26
N SER A 54 5.70 1.64 2.14
CA SER A 54 6.93 1.11 2.73
C SER A 54 6.98 -0.39 2.49
N HIS A 55 8.02 -0.85 1.80
CA HIS A 55 8.17 -2.27 1.42
C HIS A 55 6.98 -2.85 0.62
N VAL A 56 6.39 -2.04 -0.27
CA VAL A 56 5.23 -2.46 -1.10
C VAL A 56 5.62 -2.64 -2.56
N ILE A 57 6.40 -1.71 -3.10
CA ILE A 57 6.66 -1.59 -4.54
C ILE A 57 7.35 -2.83 -5.12
N GLU A 58 8.19 -3.50 -4.35
CA GLU A 58 8.89 -4.73 -4.73
C GLU A 58 7.94 -5.92 -4.97
N HIS A 59 6.74 -5.88 -4.38
CA HIS A 59 5.72 -6.91 -4.50
C HIS A 59 4.65 -6.56 -5.55
N VAL A 60 4.74 -5.39 -6.19
CA VAL A 60 3.78 -4.94 -7.19
C VAL A 60 4.08 -5.57 -8.55
N PRO A 61 3.17 -6.38 -9.12
CA PRO A 61 3.43 -7.07 -10.39
C PRO A 61 3.34 -6.15 -11.61
N ASP A 62 2.44 -5.17 -11.59
CA ASP A 62 2.28 -4.15 -12.63
C ASP A 62 2.54 -2.77 -12.04
N LEU A 63 3.81 -2.36 -12.10
CA LEU A 63 4.27 -1.11 -11.52
C LEU A 63 3.66 0.12 -12.22
N ILE A 64 3.45 0.05 -13.54
CA ILE A 64 2.95 1.19 -14.32
C ILE A 64 1.49 1.46 -13.93
N THR A 65 0.66 0.44 -13.92
CA THR A 65 -0.75 0.58 -13.50
C THR A 65 -0.84 1.03 -12.05
N TRP A 66 -0.01 0.48 -11.15
CA TRP A 66 0.01 0.90 -9.76
C TRP A 66 0.38 2.39 -9.58
N LEU A 67 1.41 2.89 -10.26
CA LEU A 67 1.76 4.31 -10.22
C LEU A 67 0.65 5.21 -10.77
N ARG A 68 -0.10 4.76 -11.78
CA ARG A 68 -1.29 5.48 -12.30
C ARG A 68 -2.40 5.53 -11.26
N GLU A 69 -2.66 4.43 -10.56
CA GLU A 69 -3.63 4.39 -9.45
C GLU A 69 -3.27 5.35 -8.33
N LEU A 70 -1.99 5.40 -7.92
CA LEU A 70 -1.51 6.35 -6.92
C LEU A 70 -1.70 7.80 -7.38
N SER A 71 -1.38 8.10 -8.64
CA SER A 71 -1.55 9.43 -9.23
C SER A 71 -3.01 9.89 -9.22
N HIS A 72 -3.94 9.01 -9.61
CA HIS A 72 -5.38 9.32 -9.58
C HIS A 72 -5.95 9.51 -8.17
N ALA A 73 -5.34 8.89 -7.17
CA ALA A 73 -5.71 9.04 -5.77
C ALA A 73 -5.20 10.34 -5.13
N LEU A 74 -4.27 11.05 -5.78
CA LEU A 74 -3.67 12.28 -5.27
C LEU A 74 -4.40 13.53 -5.77
N ARG A 75 -4.38 14.58 -4.95
CA ARG A 75 -4.70 15.94 -5.40
C ARG A 75 -3.60 16.49 -6.33
N PRO A 76 -3.90 17.50 -7.17
CA PRO A 76 -2.85 18.24 -7.88
C PRO A 76 -1.76 18.74 -6.92
N GLY A 77 -0.51 18.40 -7.21
CA GLY A 77 0.65 18.73 -6.34
C GLY A 77 0.87 17.78 -5.15
N GLY A 78 0.05 16.75 -5.00
CA GLY A 78 0.23 15.70 -4.00
C GLY A 78 1.50 14.87 -4.23
N GLN A 79 1.96 14.18 -3.19
CA GLN A 79 3.25 13.47 -3.20
C GLN A 79 3.11 11.98 -2.92
N VAL A 80 3.81 11.15 -3.68
CA VAL A 80 4.09 9.76 -3.30
C VAL A 80 5.45 9.71 -2.62
N ARG A 81 5.52 9.07 -1.44
CA ARG A 81 6.76 8.82 -0.70
C ARG A 81 6.95 7.33 -0.54
N LEU A 82 8.05 6.82 -1.09
CA LEU A 82 8.37 5.40 -1.08
C LEU A 82 9.56 5.13 -0.16
N ALA A 83 9.37 4.23 0.80
CA ALA A 83 10.46 3.62 1.54
C ALA A 83 10.73 2.25 0.92
N ILE A 84 11.74 2.19 0.05
CA ILE A 84 12.06 1.03 -0.78
C ILE A 84 13.29 0.34 -0.20
N PRO A 85 13.27 -0.99 -0.03
CA PRO A 85 14.46 -1.73 0.34
C PRO A 85 15.54 -1.61 -0.72
N ASP A 86 16.78 -1.45 -0.27
CA ASP A 86 17.91 -1.52 -1.16
C ASP A 86 18.10 -2.96 -1.65
N LYS A 87 17.88 -3.18 -2.95
CA LYS A 87 18.05 -4.47 -3.64
C LYS A 87 19.36 -5.18 -3.30
N ARG A 88 20.43 -4.42 -3.02
CA ARG A 88 21.76 -4.97 -2.68
C ARG A 88 21.77 -5.74 -1.36
N PHE A 89 20.75 -5.56 -0.52
CA PHE A 89 20.61 -6.17 0.79
C PHE A 89 19.31 -6.97 0.93
N THR A 90 18.63 -7.31 -0.18
CA THR A 90 17.41 -8.15 -0.18
C THR A 90 17.58 -9.40 -1.02
N PHE A 91 16.54 -10.25 -1.04
CA PHE A 91 16.45 -11.43 -1.90
C PHE A 91 16.52 -11.10 -3.40
N ASP A 92 16.28 -9.84 -3.79
CA ASP A 92 16.42 -9.37 -5.16
C ASP A 92 17.90 -9.14 -5.57
N LEU A 93 18.88 -9.34 -4.69
CA LEU A 93 20.31 -9.13 -5.00
C LEU A 93 20.72 -9.74 -6.35
N LEU A 94 20.30 -10.98 -6.61
CA LEU A 94 20.64 -11.73 -7.82
C LEU A 94 19.66 -11.53 -8.99
N ARG A 95 18.59 -10.76 -8.80
CA ARG A 95 17.63 -10.46 -9.86
C ARG A 95 18.31 -9.61 -10.93
N ARG A 96 18.22 -10.03 -12.20
CA ARG A 96 18.77 -9.29 -13.34
C ARG A 96 18.02 -7.97 -13.53
N GLU A 97 18.74 -6.92 -13.87
CA GLU A 97 18.15 -5.63 -14.25
C GLU A 97 17.46 -5.74 -15.62
N THR A 98 16.45 -4.90 -15.84
CA THR A 98 15.81 -4.80 -17.16
C THR A 98 16.80 -4.19 -18.15
N GLU A 99 16.96 -4.84 -19.30
CA GLU A 99 17.83 -4.37 -20.39
C GLU A 99 16.98 -3.65 -21.45
N LEU A 100 17.59 -2.66 -22.13
CA LEU A 100 16.97 -1.89 -23.22
C LEU A 100 17.13 -2.58 -24.57
#